data_AF-A0A5D0MPV4-F1
#
_entry.id   AF-A0A5D0MPV4-F1
#
_cell.length_a   1.000
_cell.length_b   1.000
_cell.length_c   1.000
_cell.angle_alpha   90.00
_cell.angle_beta   90.00
_cell.angle_gamma   90.00
#
_symmetry.space_group_name_H-M   'P 1'
#
loop_
_entity.id
_entity.type
_entity.pdbx_description
1 polymer ?
#
loop_
_entity_poly.entity_id
_entity_poly.type
_entity_poly.pdbx_seq_one_letter_code
_entity_poly.pdbx_strand_id
1 'polypeptide(L)'
;GSDHGKDGVRSTLSDNNAGKNGGGLFSSGGFVTISFTAITGNTACENGGGIYAENTELKLDHVLVARNHADGNGGGIVNTGGKHWGYPNDKEDATATISDSTIVENTANRFGGGIFNGEWLVKVEDGFTEHNGRDKDDNATLTLRDTEIKKNTALNGGGIFNNKGKVTLTNTHVTKNTATDTAKLHRVAGGVLNNEGTVKLDDKSTITNNDPTNCANTVEDCFN
;
A
#
# COMPACT_ATOMS: atom_id res chain seq x y z
N GLY A 1 -7.10 34.83 20.93
CA GLY A 1 -8.14 34.07 21.66
C GLY A 1 -8.28 32.74 20.97
N SER A 2 -8.24 31.67 21.76
CA SER A 2 -8.24 30.24 21.42
C SER A 2 -9.18 29.80 20.30
N ASP A 3 -8.62 29.12 19.30
CA ASP A 3 -9.18 27.87 18.80
C ASP A 3 -8.01 26.94 18.38
N HIS A 4 -8.07 25.69 18.80
CA HIS A 4 -7.00 24.71 18.66
C HIS A 4 -6.90 24.22 17.20
N GLY A 5 -5.70 23.83 16.80
CA GLY A 5 -5.30 23.59 15.41
C GLY A 5 -6.21 22.65 14.62
N LYS A 6 -6.66 23.13 13.45
CA LYS A 6 -7.33 22.32 12.45
C LYS A 6 -6.30 21.76 11.47
N ASP A 7 -6.36 20.44 11.34
CA ASP A 7 -5.73 19.58 10.36
C ASP A 7 -5.72 20.21 8.95
N GLY A 8 -4.52 20.57 8.48
CA GLY A 8 -4.36 21.43 7.31
C GLY A 8 -4.40 20.67 5.99
N VAL A 9 -5.56 20.21 5.53
CA VAL A 9 -5.72 19.88 4.10
C VAL A 9 -5.77 21.19 3.30
N ARG A 10 -4.87 21.34 2.32
CA ARG A 10 -4.71 22.54 1.47
C ARG A 10 -5.13 22.31 0.02
N SER A 11 -5.08 21.07 -0.44
CA SER A 11 -5.42 20.68 -1.82
C SER A 11 -6.25 19.40 -1.84
N THR A 12 -6.97 19.16 -2.93
CA THR A 12 -7.78 17.96 -3.14
C THR A 12 -7.59 17.38 -4.53
N LEU A 13 -7.43 16.06 -4.63
CA LEU A 13 -7.59 15.26 -5.85
C LEU A 13 -8.76 14.31 -5.60
N SER A 14 -9.93 14.61 -6.16
CA SER A 14 -11.14 13.84 -5.83
C SER A 14 -12.04 13.54 -7.02
N ASP A 15 -12.79 12.45 -6.88
CA ASP A 15 -13.88 12.04 -7.78
C ASP A 15 -13.43 11.87 -9.25
N ASN A 16 -12.16 11.49 -9.45
CA ASN A 16 -11.62 11.18 -10.76
C ASN A 16 -11.80 9.70 -11.11
N ASN A 17 -11.91 9.41 -12.40
CA ASN A 17 -12.07 8.05 -12.91
C ASN A 17 -11.08 7.76 -14.04
N ALA A 18 -10.23 6.77 -13.85
CA ALA A 18 -9.28 6.30 -14.86
C ALA A 18 -9.72 4.94 -15.43
N GLY A 19 -9.72 4.82 -16.76
CA GLY A 19 -9.98 3.54 -17.43
C GLY A 19 -8.86 2.49 -17.28
N LYS A 20 -7.74 2.86 -16.63
CA LYS A 20 -6.63 1.97 -16.27
C LYS A 20 -6.13 2.27 -14.86
N ASN A 21 -4.97 2.93 -14.73
CA ASN A 21 -4.26 3.11 -13.47
C ASN A 21 -4.31 4.54 -12.97
N GLY A 22 -4.20 4.72 -11.65
CA GLY A 22 -4.01 6.03 -11.01
C GLY A 22 -5.25 6.90 -11.12
N GLY A 23 -6.33 6.50 -10.45
CA GLY A 23 -7.62 7.21 -10.53
C GLY A 23 -7.48 8.70 -10.20
N GLY A 24 -6.72 9.03 -9.14
CA GLY A 24 -6.35 10.40 -8.81
C GLY A 24 -5.01 10.84 -9.41
N LEU A 25 -3.98 10.00 -9.32
CA LEU A 25 -2.65 10.29 -9.83
C LEU A 25 -1.96 9.05 -10.39
N PHE A 26 -1.38 9.20 -11.58
CA PHE A 26 -0.50 8.21 -12.19
C PHE A 26 0.89 8.80 -12.37
N SER A 27 1.93 8.08 -11.95
CA SER A 27 3.33 8.40 -12.19
C SER A 27 4.07 7.14 -12.63
N SER A 28 4.91 7.28 -13.67
CA SER A 28 5.84 6.24 -14.13
C SER A 28 7.21 6.90 -14.36
N GLY A 29 8.17 6.59 -13.50
CA GLY A 29 9.47 7.26 -13.43
C GLY A 29 9.47 8.59 -12.63
N GLY A 30 10.67 9.03 -12.25
CA GLY A 30 10.89 10.35 -11.65
C GLY A 30 10.53 10.45 -10.16
N PHE A 31 10.13 11.65 -9.73
CA PHE A 31 9.89 12.01 -8.33
C PHE A 31 8.55 12.73 -8.19
N VAL A 32 7.74 12.32 -7.21
CA VAL A 32 6.45 12.94 -6.89
C VAL A 32 6.42 13.27 -5.40
N THR A 33 6.19 14.53 -5.05
CA THR A 33 5.98 14.96 -3.66
C THR A 33 4.59 15.57 -3.51
N ILE A 34 3.81 15.05 -2.57
CA ILE A 34 2.48 15.55 -2.23
C ILE A 34 2.46 15.84 -0.74
N SER A 35 1.97 17.02 -0.37
CA SER A 35 1.80 17.38 1.04
C SER A 35 0.49 18.08 1.29
N PHE A 36 -0.05 17.94 2.51
CA PHE A 36 -1.26 18.67 2.94
C PHE A 36 -2.41 18.52 1.93
N THR A 37 -2.67 17.30 1.47
CA THR A 37 -3.59 17.04 0.36
C THR A 37 -4.53 15.89 0.71
N ALA A 38 -5.79 15.99 0.29
CA ALA A 38 -6.74 14.89 0.34
C ALA A 38 -6.90 14.26 -1.05
N ILE A 39 -6.66 12.96 -1.16
CA ILE A 39 -6.83 12.16 -2.37
C ILE A 39 -7.99 11.21 -2.11
N THR A 40 -9.18 11.58 -2.58
CA THR A 40 -10.42 10.93 -2.12
C THR A 40 -11.46 10.64 -3.18
N GLY A 41 -12.15 9.51 -3.10
CA GLY A 41 -13.25 9.21 -4.01
C GLY A 41 -12.81 8.91 -5.44
N ASN A 42 -11.54 8.62 -5.69
CA ASN A 42 -11.03 8.34 -7.03
C ASN A 42 -11.15 6.84 -7.34
N THR A 43 -11.35 6.53 -8.63
CA THR A 43 -11.57 5.16 -9.12
C THR A 43 -10.65 4.82 -10.29
N ALA A 44 -10.14 3.60 -10.31
CA ALA A 44 -9.31 3.04 -11.38
C ALA A 44 -9.82 1.64 -11.79
N CYS A 45 -10.02 1.40 -13.09
CA CYS A 45 -10.43 0.08 -13.60
C CYS A 45 -9.31 -0.98 -13.54
N GLU A 46 -8.07 -0.58 -13.26
CA GLU A 46 -6.97 -1.50 -13.03
C GLU A 46 -6.38 -1.29 -11.64
N ASN A 47 -5.51 -0.31 -11.39
CA ASN A 47 -4.80 -0.23 -10.10
C ASN A 47 -4.56 1.19 -9.61
N GLY A 48 -4.32 1.34 -8.31
CA GLY A 48 -4.04 2.63 -7.71
C GLY A 48 -5.25 3.53 -7.81
N GLY A 49 -6.31 3.20 -7.09
CA GLY A 49 -7.55 3.99 -7.10
C GLY A 49 -7.28 5.45 -6.77
N GLY A 50 -6.47 5.69 -5.74
CA GLY A 50 -5.91 7.01 -5.45
C GLY A 50 -4.66 7.30 -6.28
N ILE A 51 -3.58 6.57 -6.00
CA ILE A 51 -2.25 6.80 -6.60
C ILE A 51 -1.73 5.50 -7.20
N TYR A 52 -1.22 5.58 -8.43
CA TYR A 52 -0.37 4.57 -9.02
C TYR A 52 1.03 5.15 -9.27
N ALA A 53 2.02 4.64 -8.54
CA ALA A 53 3.41 5.06 -8.64
C ALA A 53 4.28 3.89 -9.09
N GLU A 54 4.73 3.94 -10.34
CA GLU A 54 5.62 2.97 -10.96
C GLU A 54 7.02 3.56 -11.14
N ASN A 55 8.08 2.85 -10.75
CA ASN A 55 9.47 3.31 -10.88
C ASN A 55 9.68 4.76 -10.38
N THR A 56 8.87 5.16 -9.39
CA THR A 56 8.73 6.54 -8.94
C THR A 56 9.24 6.65 -7.51
N GLU A 57 9.90 7.75 -7.19
CA GLU A 57 10.11 8.17 -5.80
C GLU A 57 8.92 9.01 -5.34
N LEU A 58 8.00 8.37 -4.65
CA LEU A 58 6.79 8.96 -4.09
C LEU A 58 7.04 9.40 -2.64
N LYS A 59 6.78 10.67 -2.35
CA LYS A 59 6.78 11.22 -0.99
C LYS A 59 5.41 11.82 -0.67
N LEU A 60 4.77 11.29 0.37
CA LEU A 60 3.51 11.80 0.92
C LEU A 60 3.73 12.31 2.35
N ASP A 61 3.24 13.49 2.67
CA ASP A 61 3.43 14.13 3.97
C ASP A 61 2.16 14.89 4.40
N HIS A 62 1.55 14.58 5.54
CA HIS A 62 0.26 15.16 5.92
C HIS A 62 -0.84 14.95 4.85
N VAL A 63 -0.93 13.74 4.31
CA VAL A 63 -1.89 13.39 3.25
C VAL A 63 -3.01 12.50 3.79
N LEU A 64 -4.22 12.73 3.32
CA LEU A 64 -5.37 11.83 3.51
C LEU A 64 -5.63 11.08 2.19
N VAL A 65 -5.42 9.77 2.17
CA VAL A 65 -5.82 8.90 1.04
C VAL A 65 -7.04 8.12 1.48
N ALA A 66 -8.24 8.52 1.01
CA ALA A 66 -9.47 7.95 1.54
C ALA A 66 -10.56 7.63 0.52
N ARG A 67 -11.25 6.51 0.70
CA ARG A 67 -12.41 6.12 -0.13
C ARG A 67 -12.08 6.06 -1.62
N ASN A 68 -10.88 5.64 -1.96
CA ASN A 68 -10.50 5.35 -3.35
C ASN A 68 -10.75 3.88 -3.67
N HIS A 69 -11.00 3.57 -4.94
CA HIS A 69 -11.35 2.23 -5.42
C HIS A 69 -10.49 1.80 -6.61
N ALA A 70 -10.02 0.55 -6.59
CA ALA A 70 -9.40 -0.09 -7.73
C ALA A 70 -10.03 -1.47 -8.01
N ASP A 71 -10.33 -1.76 -9.28
CA ASP A 71 -10.80 -3.09 -9.70
C ASP A 71 -9.69 -4.17 -9.65
N GLY A 72 -8.44 -3.75 -9.55
CA GLY A 72 -7.27 -4.61 -9.36
C GLY A 72 -6.63 -4.36 -7.99
N ASN A 73 -5.40 -3.84 -7.99
CA ASN A 73 -4.57 -3.71 -6.79
C ASN A 73 -4.48 -2.26 -6.27
N GLY A 74 -4.23 -2.09 -4.98
CA GLY A 74 -3.92 -0.80 -4.37
C GLY A 74 -5.10 0.15 -4.44
N GLY A 75 -6.11 -0.06 -3.60
CA GLY A 75 -7.30 0.79 -3.58
C GLY A 75 -6.92 2.24 -3.29
N GLY A 76 -6.05 2.45 -2.30
CA GLY A 76 -5.43 3.75 -2.04
C GLY A 76 -4.22 3.99 -2.93
N ILE A 77 -3.16 3.19 -2.73
CA ILE A 77 -1.83 3.44 -3.29
C ILE A 77 -1.25 2.15 -3.88
N VAL A 78 -0.64 2.25 -5.06
CA VAL A 78 0.30 1.27 -5.60
C VAL A 78 1.70 1.88 -5.64
N ASN A 79 2.67 1.16 -5.08
CA ASN A 79 4.11 1.40 -5.24
C ASN A 79 4.73 0.16 -5.87
N THR A 80 5.14 0.24 -7.14
CA THR A 80 5.68 -0.90 -7.89
C THR A 80 6.92 -0.51 -8.68
N GLY A 81 7.99 -1.29 -8.56
CA GLY A 81 9.12 -1.20 -9.47
C GLY A 81 8.99 -2.19 -10.63
N GLY A 82 9.97 -2.16 -11.52
CA GLY A 82 10.27 -3.20 -12.50
C GLY A 82 10.15 -2.75 -13.95
N LYS A 83 10.59 -3.64 -14.85
CA LYS A 83 10.49 -3.47 -16.31
C LYS A 83 9.07 -3.76 -16.80
N HIS A 84 8.17 -2.80 -16.65
CA HIS A 84 6.97 -2.79 -17.47
C HIS A 84 7.32 -2.30 -18.89
N TRP A 85 6.66 -2.86 -19.91
CA TRP A 85 6.92 -2.67 -21.35
C TRP A 85 7.64 -1.38 -21.76
N GLY A 86 8.87 -1.51 -22.29
CA GLY A 86 9.43 -0.52 -23.22
C GLY A 86 10.38 0.54 -22.66
N TYR A 87 10.79 0.48 -21.39
CA TYR A 87 11.78 1.40 -20.83
C TYR A 87 13.15 0.72 -20.66
N PRO A 88 14.11 0.96 -21.57
CA PRO A 88 15.47 0.54 -21.36
C PRO A 88 16.16 1.57 -20.47
N ASN A 89 16.36 1.18 -19.21
CA ASN A 89 17.39 1.68 -18.30
C ASN A 89 17.00 2.94 -17.50
N ASP A 90 16.99 2.81 -16.17
CA ASP A 90 17.97 3.49 -15.26
C ASP A 90 17.47 3.45 -13.80
N LYS A 91 16.16 3.39 -13.56
CA LYS A 91 15.58 3.14 -12.23
C LYS A 91 14.44 2.14 -12.33
N GLU A 92 14.73 0.92 -11.92
CA GLU A 92 13.76 -0.19 -11.88
C GLU A 92 13.10 -0.30 -10.51
N ASP A 93 13.45 0.58 -9.57
CA ASP A 93 12.96 0.57 -8.20
C ASP A 93 11.98 1.72 -7.94
N ALA A 94 10.89 1.43 -7.25
CA ALA A 94 9.96 2.39 -6.71
C ALA A 94 10.15 2.54 -5.20
N THR A 95 10.10 3.79 -4.73
CA THR A 95 10.16 4.10 -3.31
C THR A 95 8.95 4.92 -2.92
N ALA A 96 8.26 4.53 -1.86
CA ALA A 96 7.20 5.30 -1.26
C ALA A 96 7.56 5.65 0.19
N THR A 97 7.73 6.93 0.49
CA THR A 97 7.85 7.43 1.86
C THR A 97 6.59 8.19 2.22
N ILE A 98 5.90 7.74 3.27
CA ILE A 98 4.63 8.30 3.72
C ILE A 98 4.79 8.69 5.20
N SER A 99 4.61 9.97 5.51
CA SER A 99 4.72 10.54 6.86
C SER A 99 3.47 11.28 7.29
N ASP A 100 3.13 11.21 8.58
CA ASP A 100 2.07 12.01 9.21
C ASP A 100 0.73 11.94 8.48
N SER A 101 0.40 10.77 7.93
CA SER A 101 -0.67 10.59 6.96
C SER A 101 -1.74 9.61 7.43
N THR A 102 -2.87 9.60 6.75
CA THR A 102 -3.95 8.62 6.99
C THR A 102 -4.38 7.99 5.68
N ILE A 103 -4.42 6.65 5.66
CA ILE A 103 -4.86 5.84 4.51
C ILE A 103 -6.06 5.02 4.99
N VAL A 104 -7.26 5.42 4.55
CA VAL A 104 -8.51 4.96 5.19
C VAL A 104 -9.65 4.66 4.24
N GLU A 105 -10.39 3.58 4.50
CA GLU A 105 -11.63 3.26 3.76
C GLU A 105 -11.41 3.10 2.24
N ASN A 106 -10.21 2.73 1.81
CA ASN A 106 -9.93 2.42 0.41
C ASN A 106 -10.24 0.95 0.11
N THR A 107 -10.63 0.66 -1.13
CA THR A 107 -11.06 -0.67 -1.55
C THR A 107 -10.34 -1.14 -2.82
N ALA A 108 -9.91 -2.41 -2.83
CA ALA A 108 -9.33 -3.07 -4.01
C ALA A 108 -10.00 -4.43 -4.24
N ASN A 109 -10.30 -4.82 -5.47
CA ASN A 109 -10.91 -6.15 -5.68
C ASN A 109 -9.88 -7.29 -5.63
N ARG A 110 -8.57 -7.01 -5.63
CA ARG A 110 -7.50 -8.02 -5.52
C ARG A 110 -6.64 -7.84 -4.27
N PHE A 111 -5.65 -6.96 -4.31
CA PHE A 111 -4.64 -6.92 -3.26
C PHE A 111 -4.35 -5.50 -2.78
N GLY A 112 -4.11 -5.34 -1.48
CA GLY A 112 -3.69 -4.05 -0.93
C GLY A 112 -4.82 -3.04 -0.92
N GLY A 113 -5.80 -3.20 -0.02
CA GLY A 113 -6.95 -2.28 0.02
C GLY A 113 -6.49 -0.85 0.27
N GLY A 114 -5.60 -0.68 1.24
CA GLY A 114 -4.88 0.57 1.48
C GLY A 114 -3.71 0.73 0.52
N ILE A 115 -2.75 -0.18 0.61
CA ILE A 115 -1.48 -0.10 -0.12
C ILE A 115 -1.12 -1.45 -0.74
N PHE A 116 -0.77 -1.43 -2.02
CA PHE A 116 0.02 -2.48 -2.65
C PHE A 116 1.46 -2.00 -2.79
N ASN A 117 2.41 -2.73 -2.23
CA ASN A 117 3.84 -2.50 -2.38
C ASN A 117 4.48 -3.75 -2.97
N GLY A 118 5.23 -3.65 -4.06
CA GLY A 118 5.92 -4.82 -4.58
C GLY A 118 5.88 -4.96 -6.08
N GLU A 119 6.37 -6.09 -6.55
CA GLU A 119 6.32 -6.46 -7.96
C GLU A 119 4.89 -6.58 -8.47
N TRP A 120 4.66 -6.12 -9.69
CA TRP A 120 3.40 -6.27 -10.41
C TRP A 120 2.92 -7.72 -10.54
N LEU A 121 3.86 -8.65 -10.80
CA LEU A 121 3.53 -10.05 -10.99
C LEU A 121 3.31 -10.72 -9.64
N VAL A 122 2.03 -10.95 -9.31
CA VAL A 122 1.66 -11.67 -8.10
C VAL A 122 1.59 -13.17 -8.39
N LYS A 123 2.50 -13.94 -7.80
CA LYS A 123 2.39 -15.39 -7.67
C LYS A 123 2.09 -15.69 -6.20
N VAL A 124 0.89 -16.19 -5.93
CA VAL A 124 0.55 -16.73 -4.60
C VAL A 124 0.61 -18.25 -4.75
N GLU A 125 1.71 -18.86 -4.33
CA GLU A 125 1.87 -20.32 -4.35
C GLU A 125 1.29 -20.95 -3.07
N ASP A 126 0.74 -22.17 -3.20
CA ASP A 126 0.35 -23.00 -2.06
C ASP A 126 1.60 -23.61 -1.41
N GLY A 127 1.84 -23.30 -0.13
CA GLY A 127 2.97 -23.84 0.64
C GLY A 127 4.00 -22.79 1.05
N PHE A 128 4.81 -23.12 2.06
CA PHE A 128 5.90 -22.27 2.54
C PHE A 128 7.15 -22.58 1.71
N THR A 129 7.58 -21.68 0.84
CA THR A 129 8.95 -21.70 0.31
C THR A 129 9.69 -20.50 0.90
N GLU A 130 10.54 -20.75 1.88
CA GLU A 130 11.55 -19.77 2.28
C GLU A 130 12.50 -19.59 1.09
N HIS A 131 12.51 -18.39 0.51
CA HIS A 131 13.46 -18.08 -0.56
C HIS A 131 14.83 -17.79 0.08
N ASN A 132 15.72 -18.78 0.05
CA ASN A 132 17.13 -18.67 0.47
C ASN A 132 18.02 -17.94 -0.56
N GLY A 133 17.42 -17.19 -1.48
CA GLY A 133 18.11 -16.42 -2.52
C GLY A 133 17.90 -14.93 -2.31
N ARG A 134 18.97 -14.14 -2.51
CA ARG A 134 18.82 -12.71 -2.81
C ARG A 134 18.11 -12.59 -4.16
N ASP A 135 16.79 -12.62 -4.17
CA ASP A 135 16.05 -12.17 -5.35
C ASP A 135 16.49 -10.73 -5.61
N LYS A 136 16.86 -10.42 -6.85
CA LYS A 136 17.28 -9.06 -7.27
C LYS A 136 16.05 -8.14 -7.42
N ASP A 137 14.93 -8.53 -6.82
CA ASP A 137 13.58 -8.19 -7.24
C ASP A 137 12.82 -7.41 -6.12
N ASP A 138 13.53 -6.95 -5.07
CA ASP A 138 13.04 -5.98 -4.06
C ASP A 138 12.81 -4.58 -4.68
N ASN A 139 12.12 -4.52 -5.80
CA ASN A 139 11.98 -3.33 -6.63
C ASN A 139 10.99 -2.31 -6.06
N ALA A 140 10.39 -2.58 -4.89
CA ALA A 140 9.47 -1.65 -4.23
C ALA A 140 9.77 -1.55 -2.73
N THR A 141 10.17 -0.36 -2.29
CA THR A 141 10.37 -0.04 -0.87
C THR A 141 9.31 0.94 -0.38
N LEU A 142 8.53 0.53 0.62
CA LEU A 142 7.56 1.34 1.36
C LEU A 142 8.10 1.66 2.75
N THR A 143 8.17 2.94 3.09
CA THR A 143 8.48 3.43 4.43
C THR A 143 7.34 4.29 4.96
N LEU A 144 6.76 3.87 6.08
CA LEU A 144 5.67 4.56 6.76
C LEU A 144 6.17 5.12 8.10
N ARG A 145 5.90 6.39 8.36
CA ARG A 145 6.24 7.08 9.61
C ARG A 145 5.00 7.79 10.14
N ASP A 146 4.69 7.61 11.42
CA ASP A 146 3.63 8.37 12.08
C ASP A 146 2.30 8.34 11.29
N THR A 147 1.98 7.17 10.71
CA THR A 147 0.89 7.03 9.73
C THR A 147 -0.15 6.03 10.24
N GLU A 148 -1.41 6.30 9.92
CA GLU A 148 -2.53 5.39 10.19
C GLU A 148 -3.03 4.72 8.90
N ILE A 149 -3.13 3.40 8.90
CA ILE A 149 -3.72 2.61 7.80
C ILE A 149 -4.90 1.85 8.36
N LYS A 150 -6.12 2.31 8.08
CA LYS A 150 -7.30 1.76 8.74
C LYS A 150 -8.52 1.55 7.86
N LYS A 151 -9.33 0.54 8.18
CA LYS A 151 -10.62 0.27 7.50
C LYS A 151 -10.52 0.10 5.99
N ASN A 152 -9.36 -0.28 5.47
CA ASN A 152 -9.23 -0.58 4.06
C ASN A 152 -9.65 -2.02 3.80
N THR A 153 -10.16 -2.30 2.61
CA THR A 153 -10.68 -3.61 2.25
C THR A 153 -10.08 -4.10 0.94
N ALA A 154 -9.63 -5.35 0.89
CA ALA A 154 -9.29 -6.01 -0.36
C ALA A 154 -9.71 -7.47 -0.35
N LEU A 155 -9.56 -8.18 -1.47
CA LEU A 155 -9.60 -9.63 -1.43
C LEU A 155 -8.53 -10.15 -0.45
N ASN A 156 -7.30 -9.65 -0.52
CA ASN A 156 -6.28 -9.96 0.49
C ASN A 156 -5.30 -8.81 0.76
N GLY A 157 -4.67 -8.79 1.93
CA GLY A 157 -3.84 -7.67 2.39
C GLY A 157 -4.67 -6.38 2.48
N GLY A 158 -5.74 -6.41 3.27
CA GLY A 158 -6.70 -5.30 3.37
C GLY A 158 -6.03 -3.96 3.64
N GLY A 159 -5.09 -3.91 4.58
CA GLY A 159 -4.27 -2.75 4.88
C GLY A 159 -3.12 -2.61 3.89
N ILE A 160 -2.19 -3.57 3.94
CA ILE A 160 -1.00 -3.61 3.09
C ILE A 160 -0.88 -5.02 2.48
N PHE A 161 -0.65 -5.07 1.18
CA PHE A 161 -0.13 -6.24 0.50
C PHE A 161 1.30 -5.93 0.05
N ASN A 162 2.27 -6.69 0.56
CA ASN A 162 3.68 -6.56 0.22
C ASN A 162 4.10 -7.76 -0.63
N ASN A 163 4.54 -7.56 -1.87
CA ASN A 163 4.91 -8.62 -2.81
C ASN A 163 6.36 -8.51 -3.25
N LYS A 164 7.24 -9.39 -2.75
CA LYS A 164 8.68 -9.35 -3.06
C LYS A 164 9.27 -7.94 -2.89
N GLY A 165 8.79 -7.23 -1.88
CA GLY A 165 9.13 -5.85 -1.60
C GLY A 165 9.52 -5.67 -0.15
N LYS A 166 9.89 -4.44 0.19
CA LYS A 166 10.27 -4.08 1.56
C LYS A 166 9.30 -3.10 2.16
N VAL A 167 8.81 -3.39 3.37
CA VAL A 167 8.00 -2.49 4.18
C VAL A 167 8.72 -2.18 5.47
N THR A 168 8.79 -0.91 5.84
CA THR A 168 9.25 -0.45 7.15
C THR A 168 8.19 0.44 7.80
N LEU A 169 7.77 0.06 8.99
CA LEU A 169 6.80 0.78 9.82
C LEU A 169 7.55 1.43 10.99
N THR A 170 7.34 2.73 11.20
CA THR A 170 7.87 3.48 12.34
C THR A 170 6.74 4.30 12.95
N ASN A 171 6.43 4.08 14.23
CA ASN A 171 5.25 4.66 14.89
C ASN A 171 3.96 4.61 14.03
N THR A 172 3.75 3.50 13.31
CA THR A 172 2.68 3.35 12.32
C THR A 172 1.68 2.30 12.76
N HIS A 173 0.39 2.57 12.52
CA HIS A 173 -0.71 1.76 13.04
C HIS A 173 -1.58 1.21 11.90
N VAL A 174 -1.54 -0.12 11.70
CA VAL A 174 -2.34 -0.84 10.70
C VAL A 174 -3.51 -1.53 11.40
N THR A 175 -4.71 -0.94 11.34
CA THR A 175 -5.85 -1.39 12.16
C THR A 175 -7.18 -1.48 11.43
N LYS A 176 -8.04 -2.43 11.82
CA LYS A 176 -9.42 -2.54 11.30
C LYS A 176 -9.51 -2.72 9.80
N ASN A 177 -8.47 -3.21 9.16
CA ASN A 177 -8.49 -3.52 7.73
C ASN A 177 -9.05 -4.93 7.53
N THR A 178 -9.66 -5.16 6.37
CA THR A 178 -10.41 -6.39 6.07
C THR A 178 -9.91 -7.03 4.78
N ALA A 179 -9.65 -8.33 4.83
CA ALA A 179 -9.51 -9.17 3.66
C ALA A 179 -10.80 -9.98 3.48
N THR A 180 -11.34 -10.00 2.26
CA THR A 180 -12.59 -10.70 1.93
C THR A 180 -12.36 -12.10 1.37
N ASP A 181 -11.11 -12.52 1.20
CA ASP A 181 -10.78 -13.88 0.78
C ASP A 181 -11.23 -14.89 1.83
N THR A 182 -12.23 -15.70 1.46
CA THR A 182 -12.74 -16.79 2.29
C THR A 182 -12.11 -18.15 1.96
N ALA A 183 -11.17 -18.20 1.00
CA ALA A 183 -10.53 -19.45 0.61
C ALA A 183 -9.67 -19.96 1.78
N LYS A 184 -9.92 -21.22 2.19
CA LYS A 184 -9.15 -21.90 3.24
C LYS A 184 -7.76 -22.35 2.80
N LEU A 185 -7.42 -22.15 1.53
CA LEU A 185 -6.21 -22.66 0.89
C LEU A 185 -5.07 -21.64 0.92
N HIS A 186 -5.39 -20.34 0.87
CA HIS A 186 -4.38 -19.27 0.89
C HIS A 186 -4.29 -18.61 2.27
N ARG A 187 -3.17 -17.94 2.52
CA ARG A 187 -2.99 -17.16 3.75
C ARG A 187 -3.71 -15.83 3.60
N VAL A 188 -4.65 -15.56 4.50
CA VAL A 188 -5.49 -14.37 4.44
C VAL A 188 -5.15 -13.43 5.58
N ALA A 189 -4.86 -12.17 5.26
CA ALA A 189 -4.63 -11.12 6.25
C ALA A 189 -5.39 -9.85 5.91
N GLY A 190 -6.18 -9.40 6.87
CA GLY A 190 -6.79 -8.08 6.82
C GLY A 190 -5.76 -6.98 6.97
N GLY A 191 -4.77 -7.18 7.84
CA GLY A 191 -3.74 -6.18 8.12
C GLY A 191 -2.66 -6.17 7.05
N VAL A 192 -1.59 -6.94 7.25
CA VAL A 192 -0.44 -7.02 6.34
C VAL A 192 -0.24 -8.44 5.82
N LEU A 193 -0.36 -8.63 4.51
CA LEU A 193 0.09 -9.85 3.86
C LEU A 193 1.46 -9.62 3.25
N ASN A 194 2.46 -10.40 3.68
CA ASN A 194 3.81 -10.35 3.15
C ASN A 194 4.09 -11.55 2.22
N ASN A 195 3.97 -11.37 0.91
CA ASN A 195 4.26 -12.40 -0.08
C ASN A 195 5.73 -12.32 -0.50
N GLU A 196 6.58 -13.23 -0.01
CA GLU A 196 8.01 -13.33 -0.37
C GLU A 196 8.84 -12.05 -0.16
N GLY A 197 8.32 -11.05 0.57
CA GLY A 197 9.00 -9.80 0.87
C GLY A 197 9.54 -9.72 2.30
N THR A 198 9.89 -8.51 2.73
CA THR A 198 10.30 -8.20 4.10
C THR A 198 9.43 -7.12 4.73
N VAL A 199 9.07 -7.32 6.00
CA VAL A 199 8.35 -6.32 6.80
C VAL A 199 9.10 -6.12 8.10
N LYS A 200 9.39 -4.86 8.43
CA LYS A 200 10.00 -4.47 9.71
C LYS A 200 9.11 -3.44 10.39
N LEU A 201 8.90 -3.60 11.69
CA LEU A 201 8.24 -2.62 12.54
C LEU A 201 9.13 -2.23 13.72
N ASP A 202 8.95 -1.03 14.26
CA ASP A 202 9.53 -0.60 15.53
C ASP A 202 8.59 -0.89 16.70
N ASP A 203 9.08 -0.76 17.93
CA ASP A 203 8.31 -1.04 19.17
C ASP A 203 7.07 -0.14 19.37
N LYS A 204 6.94 0.92 18.56
CA LYS A 204 5.81 1.85 18.60
C LYS A 204 4.76 1.58 17.52
N SER A 205 5.10 0.76 16.53
CA SER A 205 4.18 0.39 15.46
C SER A 205 3.32 -0.79 15.88
N THR A 206 2.10 -0.86 15.35
CA THR A 206 1.18 -1.97 15.65
C THR A 206 0.41 -2.41 14.41
N ILE A 207 0.14 -3.71 14.32
CA ILE A 207 -0.76 -4.31 13.34
C ILE A 207 -1.81 -5.08 14.14
N THR A 208 -2.98 -4.48 14.37
CA THR A 208 -3.97 -5.00 15.32
C THR A 208 -5.41 -4.82 14.86
N ASN A 209 -6.31 -5.66 15.37
CA ASN A 209 -7.75 -5.60 15.08
C ASN A 209 -8.09 -5.66 13.58
N ASN A 210 -7.35 -6.43 12.79
CA ASN A 210 -7.65 -6.65 11.38
C ASN A 210 -8.35 -8.00 11.18
N ASP A 211 -9.13 -8.11 10.12
CA ASP A 211 -10.01 -9.26 9.84
C ASP A 211 -9.64 -9.91 8.50
N PRO A 212 -9.43 -11.23 8.40
CA PRO A 212 -9.54 -12.23 9.46
C PRO A 212 -8.32 -12.33 10.38
N THR A 213 -7.16 -11.80 9.95
CA THR A 213 -5.92 -11.83 10.74
C THR A 213 -5.14 -10.52 10.60
N ASN A 214 -4.28 -10.24 11.58
CA ASN A 214 -3.37 -9.11 11.57
C ASN A 214 -2.28 -9.25 10.50
N CYS A 215 -1.65 -10.41 10.42
CA CYS A 215 -0.67 -10.69 9.38
C CYS A 215 -0.76 -12.09 8.81
N ALA A 216 -0.22 -12.23 7.61
CA ALA A 216 0.08 -13.49 6.97
C ALA A 216 1.53 -13.51 6.50
N ASN A 217 2.18 -14.66 6.70
CA ASN A 217 3.58 -14.97 6.34
C ASN A 217 4.65 -14.35 7.28
N THR A 218 5.87 -14.13 6.80
CA THR A 218 7.09 -13.78 7.57
C THR A 218 7.11 -12.34 8.12
N VAL A 219 6.01 -11.90 8.73
CA VAL A 219 6.01 -10.65 9.49
C VAL A 219 6.37 -10.99 10.93
N GLU A 220 7.66 -10.81 11.26
CA GLU A 220 8.17 -10.94 12.62
C GLU A 220 7.40 -9.98 13.56
N ASP A 221 7.14 -10.41 14.80
CA ASP A 221 6.39 -9.65 15.81
C ASP A 221 4.93 -9.28 15.45
N CYS A 222 4.37 -9.82 14.37
CA CYS A 222 2.95 -9.64 14.03
C CYS A 222 2.05 -10.77 14.56
N PHE A 223 2.32 -11.20 15.80
CA PHE A 223 1.49 -12.17 16.50
C PHE A 223 0.98 -11.53 17.79
N ASN A 224 -0.27 -11.06 17.76
CA ASN A 224 -1.25 -11.02 18.86
C ASN A 224 -2.59 -10.51 18.32
#